data_AF-A0A2N2BVV9-F1
#
_entry.id   AF-A0A2N2BVV9-F1
#
_cell.length_a   1.000
_cell.length_b   1.000
_cell.length_c   1.000
_cell.angle_alpha   90.00
_cell.angle_beta   90.00
_cell.angle_gamma   90.00
#
_symmetry.space_group_name_H-M   'P 1'
#
loop_
_entity.id
_entity.type
_entity.pdbx_description
1 polymer ?
#
loop_
_entity_poly.entity_id
_entity_poly.type
_entity_poly.pdbx_seq_one_letter_code
_entity_poly.pdbx_strand_id
1 'polypeptide(L)'
;MRPRALSIWRYSWALVGGLVGQILGGWDGFLLCLTAFVVIDYLTGFLAAAWQKRLSSAQGFRGILKKVLIFMVVGMGHLLDTALLGGAGAPLRSALIFFYIANEGLSIFENLAVLGVPIPKRLKQVIAELGQEDDPRPADQASASIE
;
A
#
# COMPACT_ATOMS: atom_id res chain seq x y z
N MET A 1 16.24 35.72 -14.13
CA MET A 1 15.45 35.78 -12.87
C MET A 1 14.67 34.47 -12.73
N ARG A 2 14.88 33.67 -11.67
CA ARG A 2 14.06 32.46 -11.44
C ARG A 2 12.66 32.90 -10.98
N PRO A 3 11.57 32.38 -11.57
CA PRO A 3 10.22 32.83 -11.23
C PRO A 3 9.92 32.53 -9.75
N ARG A 4 9.49 33.55 -9.00
CA ARG A 4 9.18 33.45 -7.56
C ARG A 4 8.15 32.36 -7.24
N ALA A 5 7.29 32.03 -8.20
CA ALA A 5 6.36 30.90 -8.12
C ALA A 5 7.11 29.57 -7.94
N LEU A 6 8.18 29.30 -8.69
CA LEU A 6 8.93 28.04 -8.64
C LEU A 6 9.58 27.83 -7.26
N SER A 7 10.02 28.90 -6.60
CA SER A 7 10.50 28.82 -5.22
C SER A 7 9.40 28.44 -4.23
N ILE A 8 8.21 29.03 -4.34
CA ILE A 8 7.09 28.78 -3.43
C ILE A 8 6.66 27.31 -3.49
N TRP A 9 6.44 26.78 -4.70
CA TRP A 9 6.08 25.37 -4.90
C TRP A 9 7.12 24.42 -4.30
N ARG A 10 8.41 24.71 -4.49
CA ARG A 10 9.49 23.88 -3.94
C ARG A 10 9.50 23.85 -2.42
N TYR A 11 9.29 25.00 -1.77
CA TYR A 11 9.23 25.06 -0.31
C TYR A 11 7.98 24.37 0.25
N SER A 12 6.84 24.46 -0.45
CA SER A 12 5.63 23.72 -0.07
C SER A 12 5.85 22.21 -0.10
N TRP A 13 6.45 21.68 -1.18
CA TRP A 13 6.77 20.25 -1.28
C TRP A 13 7.77 19.80 -0.22
N ALA A 14 8.79 20.62 0.05
CA ALA A 14 9.77 20.32 1.09
C ALA A 14 9.14 20.29 2.49
N LEU A 15 8.23 21.23 2.79
CA LEU A 15 7.52 21.26 4.07
C LEU A 15 6.61 20.05 4.24
N VAL A 16 5.79 19.75 3.24
CA VAL A 16 4.88 18.60 3.27
C VAL A 16 5.65 17.29 3.37
N GLY A 17 6.68 17.11 2.54
CA GLY A 17 7.53 15.91 2.58
C GLY A 17 8.28 15.77 3.91
N GLY A 18 8.77 16.88 4.47
CA GLY A 18 9.42 16.91 5.78
C GLY A 18 8.47 16.49 6.91
N LEU A 19 7.25 17.04 6.95
CA LEU A 19 6.25 16.69 7.95
C LEU A 19 5.81 15.22 7.83
N VAL A 20 5.53 14.76 6.62
CA VAL A 20 5.16 13.36 6.35
C VAL A 20 6.30 12.43 6.75
N GLY A 21 7.53 12.73 6.37
CA GLY A 21 8.71 11.96 6.77
C GLY A 21 8.88 11.90 8.28
N GLN A 22 8.57 12.97 9.00
CA GLN A 22 8.62 13.00 10.46
C GLN A 22 7.54 12.10 11.09
N ILE A 23 6.30 12.16 10.60
CA ILE A 23 5.19 11.32 11.09
C ILE A 23 5.45 9.83 10.84
N LEU A 24 6.09 9.48 9.72
CA LEU A 24 6.49 8.11 9.43
C LEU A 24 7.72 7.65 10.26
N GLY A 25 8.36 8.56 10.99
CA GLY A 25 9.50 8.29 11.85
C GLY A 25 10.86 8.27 11.16
N GLY A 26 10.98 9.02 10.07
CA GLY A 26 12.20 9.16 9.29
C GLY A 26 12.18 8.35 8.00
N TRP A 27 13.19 8.60 7.17
CA TRP A 27 13.37 7.94 5.88
C TRP A 27 14.51 6.93 5.96
N ASP A 28 14.19 5.71 6.35
CA ASP A 28 15.15 4.61 6.50
C ASP A 28 14.99 3.54 5.41
N GLY A 29 15.81 2.49 5.49
CA GLY A 29 15.78 1.39 4.52
C GLY A 29 14.47 0.60 4.53
N PHE A 30 13.79 0.51 5.68
CA PHE A 30 12.51 -0.21 5.78
C PHE A 30 11.39 0.56 5.07
N LEU A 31 11.28 1.87 5.31
CA LEU A 31 10.31 2.71 4.65
C LEU A 31 10.58 2.78 3.13
N LEU A 32 11.86 2.89 2.74
CA LEU A 32 12.26 2.84 1.31
C LEU A 32 11.81 1.55 0.64
N CYS A 33 11.97 0.40 1.31
CA CYS A 33 11.54 -0.90 0.81
C CYS A 33 10.03 -0.95 0.61
N LEU A 34 9.24 -0.52 1.62
CA LEU A 34 7.79 -0.43 1.50
C LEU A 34 7.36 0.47 0.34
N THR A 35 7.96 1.65 0.21
CA THR A 35 7.67 2.56 -0.90
C THR A 35 7.97 1.91 -2.25
N ALA A 36 9.09 1.20 -2.38
CA ALA A 36 9.42 0.50 -3.61
C ALA A 36 8.39 -0.58 -3.96
N PHE A 37 7.97 -1.38 -2.98
CA PHE A 37 6.94 -2.41 -3.17
C PHE A 37 5.60 -1.81 -3.59
N VAL A 38 5.13 -0.76 -2.91
CA VAL A 38 3.88 -0.06 -3.26
C VAL A 38 3.94 0.51 -4.69
N VAL A 39 5.07 1.06 -5.11
CA VAL A 39 5.25 1.59 -6.48
C VAL A 39 5.22 0.47 -7.50
N ILE A 40 5.93 -0.63 -7.25
CA ILE A 40 5.95 -1.79 -8.14
C ILE A 40 4.54 -2.40 -8.24
N ASP A 41 3.84 -2.54 -7.13
CA ASP A 41 2.47 -3.05 -7.13
C ASP A 41 1.54 -2.17 -7.98
N TYR A 42 1.56 -0.85 -7.77
CA TYR A 42 0.74 0.05 -8.57
C TYR A 42 1.05 -0.04 -10.07
N LEU A 43 2.33 -0.13 -10.44
CA LEU A 43 2.74 -0.27 -11.84
C LEU A 43 2.29 -1.61 -12.43
N THR A 44 2.50 -2.71 -11.71
CA THR A 44 2.09 -4.05 -12.17
C THR A 44 0.57 -4.17 -12.26
N GLY A 45 -0.18 -3.65 -11.29
CA GLY A 45 -1.63 -3.61 -11.30
C GLY A 45 -2.19 -2.74 -12.43
N PHE A 46 -1.57 -1.59 -12.69
CA PHE A 46 -1.93 -0.76 -13.85
C PHE A 46 -1.70 -1.49 -15.17
N LEU A 47 -0.54 -2.16 -15.33
CA LEU A 47 -0.23 -2.96 -16.52
C LEU A 47 -1.21 -4.13 -16.67
N ALA A 48 -1.54 -4.84 -15.60
CA ALA A 48 -2.50 -5.94 -15.59
C ALA A 48 -3.90 -5.47 -16.02
N ALA A 49 -4.36 -4.34 -15.50
CA ALA A 49 -5.65 -3.75 -15.87
C ALA A 49 -5.68 -3.27 -17.33
N ALA A 50 -4.57 -2.69 -17.81
CA ALA A 50 -4.41 -2.30 -19.21
C ALA A 50 -4.42 -3.52 -20.14
N TRP A 51 -3.74 -4.61 -19.74
CA TRP A 51 -3.69 -5.87 -20.48
C TRP A 51 -5.09 -6.49 -20.65
N GLN A 52 -5.89 -6.47 -19.59
CA GLN A 52 -7.29 -6.94 -19.64
C GLN A 52 -8.25 -5.95 -20.32
N LYS A 53 -7.78 -4.78 -20.76
CA LYS A 53 -8.61 -3.66 -21.28
C LYS A 53 -9.72 -3.24 -20.32
N ARG A 54 -9.50 -3.38 -19.01
CA ARG A 54 -10.45 -3.03 -17.93
C ARG A 54 -9.96 -1.85 -17.10
N LEU A 55 -9.55 -0.78 -17.79
CA LEU A 55 -9.10 0.45 -17.14
C LEU A 55 -10.32 1.26 -16.67
N SER A 56 -10.65 1.13 -15.38
CA SER A 56 -11.61 2.00 -14.71
C SER A 56 -10.87 2.96 -13.79
N SER A 57 -11.09 4.26 -13.97
CA SER A 57 -10.52 5.31 -13.11
C SER A 57 -10.97 5.16 -11.66
N ALA A 58 -12.20 4.69 -11.43
CA ALA A 58 -12.71 4.39 -10.10
C ALA A 58 -11.93 3.24 -9.43
N GLN A 59 -11.55 2.21 -10.19
CA GLN A 59 -10.73 1.11 -9.68
C GLN A 59 -9.32 1.59 -9.34
N GLY A 60 -8.71 2.40 -10.22
CA GLY A 60 -7.37 2.98 -10.00
C GLY A 60 -7.34 3.92 -8.78
N PHE A 61 -8.37 4.75 -8.61
CA PHE A 61 -8.48 5.63 -7.44
C PHE A 61 -8.61 4.85 -6.14
N ARG A 62 -9.45 3.80 -6.11
CA ARG A 62 -9.55 2.89 -4.96
C ARG A 62 -8.22 2.22 -4.64
N GLY A 63 -7.45 1.83 -5.67
CA GLY A 63 -6.11 1.29 -5.51
C GLY A 63 -5.16 2.27 -4.82
N ILE A 64 -5.05 3.49 -5.34
CA ILE A 64 -4.18 4.54 -4.77
C ILE A 64 -4.60 4.87 -3.33
N LEU A 65 -5.91 4.98 -3.07
CA LEU A 65 -6.41 5.27 -1.73
C LEU A 65 -5.97 4.19 -0.73
N LYS A 66 -6.08 2.90 -1.08
CA LYS A 66 -5.58 1.81 -0.24
C LYS A 66 -4.08 1.98 0.07
N LYS A 67 -3.26 2.31 -0.92
CA LYS A 67 -1.81 2.51 -0.73
C LYS A 67 -1.48 3.71 0.18
N VAL A 68 -2.27 4.78 0.10
CA VAL A 68 -2.11 5.93 1.02
C VAL A 68 -2.45 5.53 2.45
N LEU A 69 -3.52 4.73 2.64
CA LEU A 69 -3.91 4.24 3.97
C LEU A 69 -2.82 3.36 4.62
N ILE A 70 -2.05 2.59 3.82
CA ILE A 70 -0.90 1.84 4.32
C ILE A 70 0.10 2.75 5.02
N PHE A 71 0.50 3.86 4.39
CA PHE A 71 1.42 4.82 5.02
C PHE A 71 0.82 5.49 6.26
N MET A 72 -0.49 5.74 6.27
CA MET A 72 -1.16 6.25 7.48
C MET A 72 -1.06 5.26 8.64
N VAL A 73 -1.29 3.96 8.40
CA VAL A 73 -1.17 2.92 9.43
C VAL A 73 0.27 2.79 9.92
N VAL A 74 1.27 2.87 9.02
CA VAL A 74 2.69 2.88 9.41
C VAL A 74 3.02 4.10 10.27
N GLY A 75 2.51 5.28 9.93
CA GLY A 75 2.65 6.49 10.74
C GLY A 75 2.00 6.34 12.12
N MET A 76 0.84 5.69 12.20
CA MET A 76 0.23 5.34 13.49
C MET A 76 1.11 4.39 14.31
N GLY A 77 1.72 3.38 13.67
CA GLY A 77 2.70 2.51 14.31
C GLY A 77 3.87 3.27 14.92
N HIS A 78 4.44 4.21 14.15
CA HIS A 78 5.51 5.07 14.65
C HIS A 78 5.06 5.95 15.83
N LEU A 79 3.86 6.51 15.75
CA LEU A 79 3.30 7.31 16.84
C LEU A 79 3.11 6.48 18.11
N LEU A 80 2.67 5.23 17.98
CA LEU A 80 2.54 4.30 19.11
C LEU A 80 3.91 3.91 19.68
N ASP A 81 4.91 3.65 18.83
CA ASP A 81 6.27 3.36 19.29
C ASP A 81 6.86 4.52 20.11
N THR A 82 6.65 5.75 19.65
CA THR A 82 7.15 6.95 20.34
C THR A 82 6.36 7.27 21.60
N ALA A 83 5.03 7.12 21.57
CA ALA A 83 4.17 7.44 22.71
C ALA A 83 4.16 6.36 23.81
N LEU A 84 4.24 5.08 23.46
CA LEU A 84 4.02 3.96 24.39
C LEU A 84 5.30 3.17 24.71
N LEU A 85 6.24 3.07 23.77
CA LEU A 85 7.43 2.21 23.90
C LEU A 85 8.72 2.99 24.17
N GLY A 86 8.61 4.29 24.45
CA GLY A 86 9.76 5.14 24.81
C GLY A 86 10.72 5.43 23.65
N GLY A 87 10.29 5.19 22.40
CA GLY A 87 11.02 5.62 21.20
C GLY A 87 12.27 4.82 20.84
N ALA A 88 12.65 3.79 21.60
CA ALA A 88 13.80 2.95 21.27
C ALA A 88 13.43 1.91 20.19
N GLY A 89 13.93 2.11 18.96
CA GLY A 89 13.96 1.07 17.91
C GLY A 89 12.69 0.87 17.08
N ALA A 90 11.62 1.63 17.31
CA ALA A 90 10.36 1.62 16.53
C ALA A 90 9.88 0.21 16.05
N PRO A 91 9.68 -0.74 16.98
CA PRO A 91 9.35 -2.12 16.63
C PRO A 91 7.96 -2.28 15.97
N LEU A 92 6.93 -1.54 16.40
CA LEU A 92 5.59 -1.63 15.80
C LEU A 92 5.60 -1.08 14.37
N ARG A 93 6.26 0.07 14.15
CA ARG A 93 6.45 0.62 12.80
C ARG A 93 7.09 -0.42 11.89
N SER A 94 8.17 -1.04 12.34
CA SER A 94 8.91 -2.03 11.55
C SER A 94 8.06 -3.26 11.24
N ALA A 95 7.30 -3.76 12.23
CA ALA A 95 6.39 -4.88 12.04
C ALA A 95 5.29 -4.56 11.01
N LEU A 96 4.66 -3.38 11.09
CA LEU A 96 3.65 -2.95 10.12
C LEU A 96 4.24 -2.76 8.73
N ILE A 97 5.46 -2.22 8.62
CA ILE A 97 6.16 -2.12 7.34
C ILE A 97 6.35 -3.51 6.71
N PHE A 98 6.86 -4.49 7.47
CA PHE A 98 7.05 -5.84 6.94
C PHE A 98 5.74 -6.52 6.58
N PHE A 99 4.69 -6.33 7.38
CA PHE A 99 3.34 -6.81 7.09
C PHE A 99 2.85 -6.27 5.74
N TYR A 100 2.96 -4.96 5.51
CA TYR A 100 2.51 -4.37 4.26
C TYR A 100 3.43 -4.69 3.08
N ILE A 101 4.74 -4.85 3.26
CA ILE A 101 5.63 -5.38 2.21
C ILE A 101 5.17 -6.76 1.75
N ALA A 102 4.78 -7.64 2.68
CA ALA A 102 4.23 -8.95 2.32
C ALA A 102 2.92 -8.83 1.54
N ASN A 103 2.01 -7.94 1.95
CA ASN A 103 0.73 -7.71 1.26
C ASN A 103 0.92 -7.15 -0.16
N GLU A 104 1.82 -6.17 -0.33
CA GLU A 104 2.18 -5.64 -1.64
C GLU A 104 2.86 -6.72 -2.50
N GLY A 105 3.71 -7.55 -1.89
CA GLY A 105 4.34 -8.69 -2.56
C GLY A 105 3.31 -9.67 -3.13
N LEU A 106 2.28 -10.04 -2.34
CA LEU A 106 1.19 -10.89 -2.80
C LEU A 106 0.44 -10.26 -3.98
N SER A 107 0.06 -8.98 -3.87
CA SER A 107 -0.65 -8.27 -4.94
C SER A 107 0.18 -8.16 -6.23
N ILE A 108 1.49 -7.96 -6.13
CA ILE A 108 2.41 -8.04 -7.26
C ILE A 108 2.35 -9.41 -7.92
N PHE A 109 2.42 -10.51 -7.15
CA PHE A 109 2.36 -11.86 -7.73
C PHE A 109 1.03 -12.13 -8.43
N GLU A 110 -0.09 -11.64 -7.91
CA GLU A 110 -1.40 -11.72 -8.58
C GLU A 110 -1.39 -10.98 -9.91
N ASN A 111 -0.88 -9.75 -9.94
CA ASN A 111 -0.76 -8.94 -11.15
C ASN A 111 0.17 -9.60 -12.18
N LEU A 112 1.29 -10.17 -11.75
CA LEU A 112 2.20 -10.93 -12.61
C LEU A 112 1.54 -12.19 -13.19
N ALA A 113 0.71 -12.89 -12.40
CA ALA A 113 -0.06 -14.05 -12.88
C ALA A 113 -1.02 -13.65 -14.01
N VAL A 114 -1.69 -12.50 -13.87
CA VAL A 114 -2.57 -11.92 -14.90
C VAL A 114 -1.79 -11.57 -16.18
N LEU A 115 -0.58 -11.03 -16.02
CA LEU A 115 0.29 -10.66 -17.13
C LEU A 115 0.94 -11.88 -17.83
N GLY A 116 0.67 -13.11 -17.36
CA GLY A 116 1.18 -14.34 -17.97
C GLY A 116 2.61 -14.69 -17.57
N VAL A 117 3.14 -14.06 -16.52
CA VAL A 117 4.46 -14.42 -15.97
C VAL A 117 4.36 -15.79 -15.30
N PRO A 118 5.23 -16.76 -15.64
CA PRO A 118 5.16 -18.10 -15.09
C PRO A 118 5.51 -18.10 -13.60
N ILE A 119 4.51 -18.35 -12.75
CA ILE A 119 4.67 -18.46 -11.30
C ILE A 119 4.61 -19.94 -10.88
N PRO A 120 5.48 -20.40 -9.97
CA PRO A 120 5.46 -21.78 -9.47
C PRO A 120 4.08 -22.19 -8.94
N LYS A 121 3.64 -23.41 -9.28
CA LYS A 121 2.30 -23.92 -8.93
C LYS A 121 1.99 -23.84 -7.43
N ARG A 122 2.98 -24.11 -6.57
CA ARG A 122 2.83 -24.04 -5.11
C ARG A 122 2.53 -22.61 -4.63
N LEU A 123 3.20 -21.61 -5.20
CA LEU A 123 2.97 -20.22 -4.85
C LEU A 123 1.59 -19.75 -5.34
N LYS A 124 1.19 -20.18 -6.53
CA LYS A 124 -0.15 -19.89 -7.07
C LYS A 124 -1.28 -20.46 -6.21
N GLN A 125 -1.08 -21.65 -5.62
CA GLN A 125 -2.06 -22.26 -4.70
C GLN A 125 -2.20 -21.44 -3.41
N VAL A 126 -1.08 -21.10 -2.77
CA VAL A 126 -1.08 -20.29 -1.54
C VAL A 126 -1.71 -18.92 -1.77
N ILE A 127 -1.37 -18.24 -2.87
CA ILE A 127 -1.98 -16.94 -3.21
C ILE A 127 -3.49 -17.07 -3.42
N ALA A 128 -3.96 -18.10 -4.11
CA ALA A 128 -5.38 -18.31 -4.37
C ALA A 128 -6.20 -18.66 -3.12
N GLU A 129 -5.57 -19.24 -2.11
CA GLU A 129 -6.19 -19.48 -0.79
C GLU A 129 -6.27 -18.18 0.02
N LEU A 130 -5.21 -17.37 0.03
CA LEU A 130 -5.17 -16.09 0.76
C LEU A 130 -6.10 -15.03 0.14
N GLY A 131 -6.19 -14.98 -1.18
CA GLY A 131 -7.05 -14.01 -1.89
C GLY A 131 -8.56 -14.23 -1.68
N GLN A 132 -8.98 -15.38 -1.13
CA GLN A 132 -10.40 -15.64 -0.81
C GLN A 132 -10.85 -15.05 0.54
N GLU A 133 -9.92 -14.68 1.44
CA GLU A 133 -10.28 -14.07 2.73
C GLU A 133 -10.62 -12.57 2.64
N ASP A 134 -10.16 -11.89 1.58
CA ASP A 134 -10.29 -10.44 1.39
C ASP A 134 -11.56 -9.99 0.63
N ASP A 135 -12.44 -10.92 0.22
CA ASP A 135 -13.75 -10.59 -0.33
C ASP A 135 -14.75 -10.40 0.83
N PRO A 136 -15.16 -9.16 1.18
CA PRO A 136 -16.18 -8.97 2.18
C PRO A 136 -17.48 -9.50 1.57
N ARG A 137 -17.83 -10.73 1.97
CA ARG A 137 -19.14 -11.32 1.69
C ARG A 137 -20.20 -10.23 1.89
N PRO A 138 -21.01 -9.87 0.87
CA PRO A 138 -22.03 -8.86 1.04
C PRO A 138 -22.91 -9.29 2.21
N ALA A 139 -22.91 -8.48 3.26
CA ALA A 139 -23.73 -8.66 4.45
C ALA A 139 -25.18 -8.34 4.08
N ASP A 140 -25.82 -9.20 3.28
CA ASP A 140 -27.22 -9.04 2.91
C ASP A 140 -27.88 -10.34 2.47
N GLN A 141 -27.89 -11.36 3.36
CA GLN A 141 -28.79 -12.52 3.25
C GLN A 141 -29.29 -13.04 4.62
N ALA A 142 -29.13 -12.30 5.72
CA ALA A 142 -29.62 -12.72 7.05
C ALA A 142 -31.01 -12.12 7.41
N SER A 143 -31.57 -11.26 6.57
CA SER A 143 -32.84 -10.54 6.80
C SER A 143 -34.03 -11.07 5.98
N ALA A 144 -33.83 -12.01 5.07
CA ALA A 144 -34.88 -12.52 4.17
C ALA A 144 -35.47 -13.89 4.57
N SER A 145 -35.39 -14.28 5.85
CA SER A 145 -35.95 -15.56 6.33
C SER A 145 -36.91 -15.42 7.52
N ILE A 146 -37.40 -14.21 7.80
CA ILE A 146 -38.36 -13.96 8.89
C ILE A 146 -39.70 -13.37 8.39
N GLU A 147 -39.94 -13.29 7.08
CA GLU A 147 -41.32 -13.09 6.56
C GLU A 147 -41.95 -14.40 6.10
#